data_AF-A0A7Z0A909-F1
#
_entry.id   AF-A0A7Z0A909-F1
#
_cell.length_a   1.000
_cell.length_b   1.000
_cell.length_c   1.000
_cell.angle_alpha   90.00
_cell.angle_beta   90.00
_cell.angle_gamma   90.00
#
_symmetry.space_group_name_H-M   'P 1'
#
loop_
_entity.id
_entity.type
_entity.pdbx_description
1 polymer ?
#
loop_
_entity_poly.entity_id
_entity_poly.type
_entity_poly.pdbx_seq_one_letter_code
_entity_poly.pdbx_strand_id
1 'polypeptide(L)' 'MSKKSSVVLIGAGAWNWVIWPRFWTRIYKDARSFDDDGSPTTFLKVHACLIGTSLALGTVTSVIGLRGLTRR' A
#
# COMPACT_ATOMS: atom_id res chain seq x y z
N MET A 1 13.57 15.42 13.51
CA MET A 1 13.74 14.60 12.29
C MET A 1 14.78 15.25 11.37
N SER A 2 15.61 14.47 10.67
CA SER A 2 16.61 15.01 9.73
C SER A 2 16.05 15.10 8.31
N LYS A 3 16.66 15.93 7.44
CA LYS A 3 16.27 16.00 6.01
C LYS A 3 16.38 14.62 5.35
N LYS A 4 17.47 13.89 5.65
CA LYS A 4 17.72 12.53 5.14
C LYS A 4 16.62 11.56 5.56
N SER A 5 16.30 11.49 6.85
CA SER A 5 15.25 10.58 7.34
C SER A 5 13.86 10.93 6.78
N SER A 6 13.57 12.22 6.57
CA SER A 6 12.30 12.67 5.99
C SER A 6 12.13 12.20 4.54
N VAL A 7 13.18 12.30 3.74
CA VAL A 7 13.20 11.79 2.36
C VAL A 7 13.01 10.27 2.33
N VAL A 8 13.67 9.54 3.24
CA VAL A 8 13.50 8.09 3.37
C VAL A 8 12.05 7.72 3.67
N LEU A 9 11.39 8.41 4.62
CA LEU A 9 9.99 8.15 4.94
C LEU A 9 9.05 8.41 3.75
N ILE A 10 9.28 9.51 3.03
CA ILE A 10 8.51 9.81 1.82
C ILE A 10 8.69 8.71 0.77
N GLY A 11 9.95 8.33 0.50
CA GLY A 11 10.28 7.30 -0.47
C GLY A 11 9.67 5.94 -0.11
N ALA A 12 9.74 5.54 1.17
CA ALA A 12 9.16 4.29 1.64
C ALA A 12 7.63 4.23 1.48
N GLY A 13 6.94 5.34 1.78
CA GLY A 13 5.49 5.42 1.57
C GLY A 13 5.11 5.49 0.08
N ALA A 14 5.87 6.22 -0.73
CA ALA A 14 5.68 6.27 -2.18
C ALA A 14 5.89 4.90 -2.84
N TRP A 15 6.86 4.12 -2.35
CA TRP A 15 7.12 2.76 -2.83
C TRP A 15 5.91 1.84 -2.65
N ASN A 16 5.20 1.95 -1.52
CA ASN A 16 3.96 1.19 -1.29
C ASN A 16 2.91 1.48 -2.39
N TRP A 17 2.75 2.75 -2.76
CA TRP A 17 1.84 3.18 -3.83
C TRP A 17 2.28 2.74 -5.24
N VAL A 18 3.57 2.47 -5.45
CA VAL A 18 4.07 1.96 -6.75
C VAL A 18 3.84 0.46 -6.90
N ILE A 19 4.06 -0.30 -5.83
CA ILE A 19 4.04 -1.76 -5.85
C ILE A 19 2.63 -2.32 -5.69
N TRP A 20 1.88 -1.87 -4.68
CA TRP A 20 0.66 -2.55 -4.31
C TRP A 20 -0.48 -2.44 -5.33
N PRO A 21 -0.72 -1.29 -6.00
CA PRO A 21 -1.72 -1.22 -7.06
C PRO A 21 -1.39 -2.15 -8.23
N ARG A 22 -0.11 -2.28 -8.60
CA ARG A 22 0.31 -3.24 -9.63
C ARG A 22 0.11 -4.67 -9.16
N PHE A 23 0.46 -4.99 -7.92
CA PHE A 23 0.28 -6.32 -7.36
C PHE A 23 -1.20 -6.71 -7.24
N TRP A 24 -2.07 -5.76 -6.87
CA TRP A 24 -3.51 -5.94 -6.82
C TRP A 24 -4.08 -6.47 -8.14
N THR A 25 -3.63 -5.93 -9.27
CA THR A 25 -4.10 -6.41 -10.59
C THR A 25 -3.80 -7.89 -10.84
N ARG A 26 -2.71 -8.43 -10.26
CA ARG A 26 -2.38 -9.85 -10.35
C ARG A 26 -3.27 -10.68 -9.44
N ILE A 27 -3.46 -10.24 -8.20
CA ILE A 27 -4.34 -10.92 -7.25
C ILE A 27 -5.76 -10.97 -7.81
N TYR A 28 -6.31 -9.84 -8.24
CA TYR A 28 -7.67 -9.77 -8.77
C TYR A 28 -7.91 -10.72 -9.96
N LYS A 29 -6.88 -10.98 -10.78
CA LYS A 29 -6.96 -11.89 -11.94
C LYS A 29 -6.59 -13.35 -11.61
N ASP A 30 -6.17 -13.64 -10.39
CA ASP A 30 -5.83 -15.00 -9.96
C ASP A 30 -7.10 -15.86 -9.91
N ALA A 31 -7.02 -17.11 -10.37
CA ALA A 31 -8.15 -18.04 -10.41
C ALA A 31 -8.75 -18.31 -9.01
N ARG A 32 -8.00 -18.07 -7.94
CA ARG A 32 -8.47 -18.25 -6.55
C ARG A 32 -9.24 -17.05 -6.01
N SER A 33 -9.31 -15.93 -6.73
CA SER A 33 -9.89 -14.69 -6.20
C SER A 33 -11.41 -14.67 -6.20
N PHE A 34 -12.02 -15.43 -7.10
CA PHE A 34 -13.47 -15.56 -7.20
C PHE A 34 -13.86 -17.03 -7.25
N ASP A 35 -14.95 -17.36 -6.57
CA ASP A 35 -15.58 -18.69 -6.66
C ASP A 35 -16.39 -18.80 -7.97
N ASP A 36 -16.90 -20.00 -8.27
CA ASP A 36 -17.62 -20.30 -9.53
C ASP A 36 -18.87 -19.42 -9.76
N ASP A 37 -19.45 -18.90 -8.68
CA ASP A 37 -20.59 -17.96 -8.70
C ASP A 37 -20.16 -16.48 -8.83
N GLY A 38 -18.86 -16.22 -8.93
CA GLY A 38 -18.27 -14.88 -9.00
C GLY A 38 -18.12 -14.19 -7.65
N SER A 39 -18.40 -14.86 -6.52
CA SER A 39 -18.25 -14.26 -5.20
C SER A 39 -16.78 -14.15 -4.77
N PRO A 40 -16.39 -13.09 -4.03
CA PRO A 40 -15.01 -12.90 -3.60
C PRO A 40 -14.61 -13.90 -2.50
N THR A 41 -13.55 -14.64 -2.75
CA THR A 41 -13.04 -15.65 -1.81
C THR A 41 -12.31 -15.02 -0.62
N THR A 42 -11.99 -15.85 0.38
CA THR A 42 -11.10 -15.44 1.49
C THR A 42 -9.72 -15.02 0.99
N PHE A 43 -9.20 -15.63 -0.08
CA PHE A 43 -7.93 -15.25 -0.69
C PHE A 43 -7.94 -13.79 -1.14
N LEU A 44 -8.97 -13.37 -1.89
CA LEU A 44 -9.09 -11.99 -2.34
C LEU A 44 -9.28 -11.02 -1.17
N LYS A 45 -10.15 -11.37 -0.21
CA LYS A 45 -10.45 -10.53 0.98
C LYS A 45 -9.21 -10.27 1.83
N VAL A 46 -8.43 -11.30 2.12
CA VAL A 46 -7.19 -11.18 2.92
C VAL A 46 -6.19 -10.27 2.20
N HIS A 47 -5.96 -10.48 0.90
CA HIS A 47 -5.03 -9.66 0.14
C HIS A 47 -5.51 -8.20 0.01
N ALA A 48 -6.81 -7.98 -0.17
CA ALA A 48 -7.38 -6.64 -0.17
C ALA A 48 -7.11 -5.92 1.16
N CYS A 49 -7.31 -6.60 2.29
CA CYS A 49 -7.02 -6.07 3.62
C CYS A 49 -5.53 -5.76 3.82
N LEU A 50 -4.64 -6.68 3.43
CA LEU A 50 -3.19 -6.50 3.54
C LEU A 50 -2.69 -5.33 2.68
N ILE A 51 -3.16 -5.25 1.43
CA ILE A 51 -2.81 -4.16 0.51
C ILE A 51 -3.37 -2.83 1.01
N GLY A 52 -4.64 -2.79 1.41
CA GLY A 52 -5.29 -1.59 1.94
C GLY A 52 -4.57 -1.05 3.18
N THR A 53 -4.23 -1.94 4.12
CA THR A 53 -3.46 -1.59 5.33
C THR A 53 -2.08 -1.05 4.97
N SER A 54 -1.39 -1.70 4.03
CA SER A 54 -0.05 -1.27 3.60
C SER A 54 -0.08 0.11 2.92
N LEU A 55 -1.10 0.38 2.10
CA LEU A 55 -1.30 1.71 1.48
C LEU A 55 -1.62 2.79 2.52
N ALA A 56 -2.44 2.47 3.52
CA ALA A 56 -2.73 3.38 4.62
C ALA A 56 -1.45 3.72 5.41
N LEU A 57 -0.68 2.70 5.82
CA LEU A 57 0.60 2.88 6.51
C LEU A 57 1.61 3.64 5.66
N GLY A 58 1.71 3.33 4.36
CA GLY A 58 2.56 4.04 3.42
C GLY A 58 2.19 5.52 3.31
N THR A 59 0.89 5.83 3.24
CA THR A 59 0.39 7.21 3.19
C THR A 59 0.72 7.97 4.46
N VAL A 60 0.44 7.39 5.63
CA VAL A 60 0.79 8.00 6.94
C VAL A 60 2.29 8.25 7.03
N THR A 61 3.10 7.27 6.60
CA THR A 61 4.57 7.37 6.59
C THR A 61 5.05 8.53 5.70
N SER A 62 4.53 8.65 4.48
CA SER A 62 4.85 9.77 3.58
C SER A 62 4.41 11.11 4.17
N VAL A 63 3.23 11.19 4.79
CA VAL A 63 2.73 12.41 5.43
C VAL A 63 3.61 12.84 6.60
N ILE A 64 4.07 11.90 7.44
CA ILE A 64 5.03 12.20 8.52
C ILE A 64 6.33 12.75 7.93
N GLY A 65 6.86 12.10 6.88
CA GLY A 65 8.04 12.57 6.15
C GLY A 65 7.88 14.00 5.61
N LEU A 66 6.75 14.30 4.96
CA LEU A 66 6.43 15.63 4.44
C LEU A 66 6.35 16.68 5.55
N ARG A 67 5.67 16.38 6.67
CA ARG A 67 5.56 17.29 7.81
C ARG A 67 6.91 17.64 8.42
N GLY A 68 7.86 16.69 8.44
CA GLY A 68 9.20 16.96 8.95
C GLY A 68 10.13 17.69 7.98
N LEU A 69 9.74 17.82 6.70
CA LEU A 69 10.40 18.71 5.74
C LEU A 69 9.83 20.14 5.81
N THR A 70 8.52 20.28 6.03
CA THR A 70 7.85 21.60 6.01
C THR A 70 7.86 22.33 7.35
N ARG A 71 7.98 21.62 8.47
CA ARG A 71 8.03 22.20 9.83
C ARG A 71 9.45 22.35 10.37
N ARG A 72 10.44 22.32 9.50
CA ARG A 72 11.86 22.42 9.82
C ARG A 72 12.39 23.75 9.34
#